data_AF-A0A356E186-F1
#
_entry.id   AF-A0A356E186-F1
#
_cell.length_a   1.000
_cell.length_b   1.000
_cell.length_c   1.000
_cell.angle_alpha   90.00
_cell.angle_beta   90.00
_cell.angle_gamma   90.00
#
_symmetry.space_group_name_H-M   'P 1'
#
loop_
_entity.id
_entity.type
_entity.pdbx_description
1 polymer ?
#
loop_
_entity_poly.entity_id
_entity_poly.type
_entity_poly.pdbx_seq_one_letter_code
_entity_poly.pdbx_strand_id
1 'polypeptide(L)' 'MKYNQIEIYTDGGCLGNPGPGGWAYVLKADGVFEKEASGNER' A
#
# COMPACT_ATOMS: atom_id res chain seq x y z
N MET A 1 6.27 17.17 -14.74
CA MET A 1 5.55 15.91 -14.99
C MET A 1 4.27 15.99 -14.22
N LYS A 2 3.12 15.97 -14.89
CA LYS A 2 1.81 16.11 -14.25
C LYS A 2 1.05 14.84 -14.61
N TYR A 3 0.89 13.95 -13.65
CA TYR A 3 0.04 12.78 -13.80
C TYR A 3 -1.43 13.24 -13.80
N ASN A 4 -2.26 12.64 -14.64
CA ASN A 4 -3.68 12.99 -14.73
C ASN A 4 -4.50 12.26 -13.65
N GLN A 5 -4.05 11.07 -13.25
CA GLN A 5 -4.68 10.25 -12.24
C GLN A 5 -3.63 9.54 -11.38
N ILE A 6 -3.85 9.51 -10.07
CA ILE A 6 -3.09 8.71 -9.11
C ILE A 6 -4.05 7.74 -8.43
N GLU A 7 -3.73 6.45 -8.45
CA GLU A 7 -4.45 5.39 -7.76
C GLU A 7 -3.56 4.78 -6.69
N ILE A 8 -4.09 4.64 -5.49
CA ILE A 8 -3.39 3.98 -4.38
C ILE A 8 -4.28 2.83 -3.90
N TYR A 9 -3.74 1.63 -3.95
CA TYR A 9 -4.34 0.41 -3.42
C TYR A 9 -3.67 0.12 -2.09
N THR A 10 -4.45 -0.04 -1.02
CA THR A 10 -3.94 -0.30 0.33
C THR A 10 -4.54 -1.58 0.86
N ASP A 11 -3.75 -2.37 1.58
CA ASP A 11 -4.24 -3.52 2.32
C ASP A 11 -3.57 -3.60 3.70
N GLY A 12 -4.27 -4.22 4.65
CA GLY A 12 -3.83 -4.36 6.03
C GLY A 12 -4.25 -5.70 6.61
N GLY A 13 -3.33 -6.35 7.32
CA GLY A 13 -3.54 -7.67 7.91
C GLY A 13 -2.89 -7.80 9.28
N CYS A 14 -3.28 -8.83 10.02
CA CYS A 14 -2.80 -9.09 11.38
C CYS A 14 -2.56 -10.58 11.60
N LEU A 15 -1.48 -10.94 12.31
CA LEU A 15 -1.17 -12.31 12.70
C LEU A 15 -1.92 -12.70 13.99
N GLY A 16 -3.21 -13.04 13.85
CA GLY A 16 -4.13 -13.36 14.95
C GLY A 16 -5.19 -12.27 15.16
N ASN A 17 -6.03 -12.43 16.18
CA ASN A 17 -7.04 -11.42 16.54
C ASN A 17 -7.28 -11.40 18.08
N PRO A 18 -6.51 -10.61 18.86
CA PRO A 18 -5.49 -9.63 18.42
C PRO A 18 -4.15 -10.28 18.05
N GLY A 19 -3.28 -9.53 17.37
CA GLY A 19 -1.92 -9.95 17.02
C GLY A 19 -1.12 -8.80 16.40
N PRO A 20 0.16 -9.04 16.01
CA PRO A 20 0.98 -8.05 15.32
C PRO A 20 0.40 -7.71 13.94
N GLY A 21 0.25 -6.41 13.68
CA GLY A 21 -0.29 -5.87 12.43
C GLY A 21 0.77 -5.57 11.36
N GLY A 22 0.32 -5.54 10.09
CA GLY A 22 1.09 -5.10 8.94
C GLY A 22 0.22 -4.42 7.89
N TRP A 23 0.85 -3.63 7.03
CA TRP A 23 0.19 -2.90 5.96
C TRP A 23 1.06 -2.86 4.71
N ALA A 24 0.42 -2.66 3.56
CA ALA A 24 1.10 -2.39 2.30
C ALA A 24 0.27 -1.43 1.43
N TYR A 25 0.94 -0.74 0.51
CA TYR A 25 0.28 -0.04 -0.58
C TYR A 25 1.01 -0.23 -1.92
N VAL A 26 0.25 -0.06 -3.00
CA VAL A 26 0.73 0.09 -4.38
C VAL A 26 0.19 1.39 -4.95
N LEU A 27 1.07 2.21 -5.53
CA LEU A 27 0.75 3.45 -6.22
C LEU A 27 0.90 3.25 -7.72
N LYS A 28 -0.14 3.63 -8.46
CA LYS A 28 -0.13 3.74 -9.92
C LYS A 28 -0.40 5.17 -10.33
N ALA A 29 0.36 5.68 -11.29
CA ALA A 29 0.09 6.96 -11.91
C ALA A 29 -0.27 6.75 -13.38
N ASP A 30 -1.42 7.28 -13.79
CA ASP A 30 -2.00 7.07 -15.12
C ASP A 30 -2.05 5.57 -15.52
N GLY A 31 -2.38 4.71 -14.55
CA GLY A 31 -2.43 3.26 -14.70
C GLY A 31 -1.08 2.53 -14.69
N VAL A 32 0.04 3.25 -14.69
CA VAL A 32 1.40 2.69 -14.65
C VAL A 32 1.85 2.50 -13.20
N PHE A 33 2.43 1.35 -12.87
CA PHE A 33 3.05 1.13 -11.57
C PHE A 33 4.20 2.11 -11.35
N GLU A 34 4.18 2.80 -10.22
CA GLU A 34 5.20 3.78 -9.85
C GLU A 34 5.97 3.36 -8.60
N LYS A 35 5.25 2.95 -7.55
CA LYS A 35 5.86 2.65 -6.25
C LYS A 35 5.00 1.75 -5.39
N GLU A 36 5.65 0.97 -4.55
CA GLU A 36 5.04 0.27 -3.43
C GLU A 36 5.83 0.50 -2.14
N ALA A 37 5.17 0.31 -1.00
CA ALA A 37 5.82 0.21 0.30
C ALA A 37 4.98 -0.63 1.26
N SER A 38 5.62 -1.10 2.32
CA SER A 38 4.97 -1.85 3.39
C SER A 38 5.61 -1.54 4.73
N GLY A 39 4.90 -1.90 5.80
CA GLY A 39 5.37 -1.82 7.17
C GLY A 39 4.68 -2.82 8.06
N ASN A 40 5.27 -3.07 9.21
CA ASN A 40 4.69 -3.92 10.25
C ASN A 40 5.02 -3.38 11.64
N GLU A 41 4.27 -3.83 12.61
CA GLU A 41 4.61 -3.67 14.02
C GLU A 41 5.86 -4.51 14.34
N ARG A 42 6.80 -3.93 15.09
CA ARG A 42 7.97 -4.63 15.61
C ARG A 42 7.65 -5.39 16.88
#